data_AF-A0A374UQX5-F1
#
_entry.id   AF-A0A374UQX5-F1
#
_cell.length_a   1.000
_cell.length_b   1.000
_cell.length_c   1.000
_cell.angle_alpha   90.00
_cell.angle_beta   90.00
_cell.angle_gamma   90.00
#
_symmetry.space_group_name_H-M   'P 1'
#
loop_
_entity.id
_entity.type
_entity.pdbx_description
1 polymer ?
#
loop_
_entity_poly.entity_id
_entity_poly.type
_entity_poly.pdbx_seq_one_letter_code
_entity_poly.pdbx_strand_id
1 'polypeptide(L)' 'MKRKLMLLLACLFVGIGLVTAQTQKVTGVVISEEDGQPVIGASVLVKGTQIGAITNVDGDFTLLNVPSSA' A
#
# COMPACT_ATOMS: atom_id res chain seq x y z
N MET A 1 -10.39 44.12 -4.50
CA MET A 1 -9.16 43.42 -4.03
C MET A 1 -9.47 42.38 -2.94
N LYS A 2 -10.03 42.78 -1.79
CA LYS A 2 -10.26 41.90 -0.61
C LYS A 2 -11.12 40.65 -0.87
N ARG A 3 -12.22 40.77 -1.64
CA ARG A 3 -13.11 39.64 -2.00
C ARG A 3 -12.43 38.60 -2.91
N LYS A 4 -11.62 39.04 -3.88
CA LYS A 4 -10.86 38.13 -4.77
C LYS A 4 -9.77 37.39 -3.99
N LEU A 5 -9.12 38.09 -3.06
CA LEU A 5 -8.14 37.48 -2.15
C LEU A 5 -8.77 36.44 -1.22
N MET A 6 -9.96 36.73 -0.70
CA MET A 6 -10.69 35.80 0.18
C MET A 6 -11.15 34.53 -0.57
N LEU A 7 -11.57 34.66 -1.82
CA LEU A 7 -11.89 33.52 -2.68
C LEU A 7 -10.65 32.67 -3.02
N LEU A 8 -9.53 33.32 -3.33
CA LEU A 8 -8.28 32.62 -3.65
C LEU A 8 -7.74 31.86 -2.43
N LEU A 9 -7.88 32.44 -1.23
CA LEU A 9 -7.52 31.78 0.03
C LEU A 9 -8.44 30.58 0.32
N ALA A 10 -9.75 30.72 0.08
CA ALA A 10 -10.69 29.62 0.24
C ALA A 10 -10.39 28.44 -0.71
N CYS A 11 -10.04 28.71 -1.97
CA CYS A 11 -9.61 27.67 -2.92
C CYS A 11 -8.31 26.97 -2.48
N LEU A 12 -7.37 27.70 -1.88
CA LEU A 12 -6.11 27.12 -1.39
C LEU A 12 -6.35 26.13 -0.23
N PHE A 13 -7.28 26.44 0.68
CA PHE A 13 -7.63 25.54 1.78
C PHE A 13 -8.33 24.26 1.33
N VAL A 14 -9.08 24.29 0.23
CA VAL A 14 -9.74 23.09 -0.35
C VAL A 14 -8.71 22.15 -1.00
N GLY A 15 -7.63 22.69 -1.61
CA GLY A 15 -6.62 21.88 -2.29
C GLY A 15 -5.75 21.02 -1.38
N ILE A 16 -5.59 21.41 -0.11
CA ILE A 16 -4.72 20.68 0.86
C ILE A 16 -5.40 19.40 1.38
N GLY A 17 -6.74 19.34 1.35
CA GLY A 17 -7.50 18.20 1.90
C GLY A 17 -7.53 16.94 1.03
N LEU A 18 -6.99 16.99 -0.19
CA LEU A 18 -7.07 15.87 -1.16
C LEU A 18 -5.83 14.97 -1.20
N VAL A 19 -4.86 15.16 -0.30
CA VAL A 19 -3.70 14.26 -0.20
C VAL A 19 -4.10 13.01 0.60
N THR A 20 -4.84 12.11 -0.02
CA THR A 20 -4.97 10.74 0.48
C THR A 20 -3.79 9.93 -0.06
N ALA A 21 -2.84 9.58 0.79
CA ALA A 21 -1.83 8.58 0.46
C ALA A 21 -2.55 7.24 0.22
N GLN A 22 -2.82 6.90 -1.05
CA GLN A 22 -3.49 5.65 -1.43
C GLN A 22 -2.54 4.48 -1.18
N THR A 23 -2.59 3.94 0.02
CA THR A 23 -1.98 2.66 0.31
C THR A 23 -2.93 1.52 -0.08
N GLN A 24 -2.36 0.47 -0.66
CA GLN A 24 -3.10 -0.72 -1.05
C GLN A 24 -2.84 -1.86 -0.06
N LYS A 25 -3.86 -2.72 0.11
CA LYS A 25 -3.71 -4.02 0.78
C LYS A 25 -3.48 -5.06 -0.30
N VAL A 26 -2.38 -5.80 -0.21
CA VAL A 26 -2.06 -6.91 -1.11
C VAL A 26 -2.12 -8.21 -0.32
N THR A 27 -2.83 -9.20 -0.85
CA THR A 27 -2.96 -10.53 -0.26
C THR A 27 -2.67 -11.58 -1.32
N GLY A 28 -2.15 -12.73 -0.91
CA GLY A 28 -1.90 -13.84 -1.81
C GLY A 28 -1.41 -15.06 -1.07
N VAL A 29 -1.10 -16.11 -1.82
CA VAL A 29 -0.55 -17.38 -1.32
C VAL A 29 0.76 -17.68 -2.05
N VAL A 30 1.77 -18.16 -1.32
CA VAL A 30 3.04 -18.61 -1.89
C VAL A 30 2.98 -20.12 -2.10
N ILE A 31 3.13 -20.54 -3.36
CA ILE A 31 3.12 -21.95 -3.77
C ILE A 31 4.49 -22.31 -4.33
N SER A 32 4.99 -23.48 -3.93
CA SER A 32 6.23 -24.06 -4.44
C SER A 32 6.03 -24.62 -5.85
N GLU A 33 6.99 -24.35 -6.74
CA GLU A 33 6.95 -24.83 -8.13
C GLU A 33 7.24 -26.34 -8.23
N GLU A 34 8.03 -26.90 -7.31
CA GLU A 34 8.49 -28.29 -7.38
C GLU A 34 7.38 -29.31 -7.07
N ASP A 35 6.54 -28.99 -6.08
CA ASP A 35 5.54 -29.91 -5.52
C ASP A 35 4.13 -29.32 -5.45
N GLY A 36 3.94 -28.05 -5.81
CA GLY A 36 2.64 -27.38 -5.79
C GLY A 36 2.09 -27.15 -4.37
N GLN A 37 2.92 -27.29 -3.34
CA GLN A 37 2.48 -27.13 -1.94
C GLN A 37 2.65 -25.67 -1.46
N PRO A 38 1.84 -25.23 -0.47
CA PRO A 38 2.02 -23.93 0.16
C PRO A 38 3.36 -23.82 0.89
N VAL A 39 4.01 -22.67 0.76
CA VAL A 39 5.30 -22.42 1.40
C VAL A 39 5.08 -21.71 2.73
N ILE A 40 5.38 -22.40 3.83
CA ILE A 40 5.27 -21.88 5.19
C ILE A 40 6.53 -21.11 5.57
N GLY A 41 6.38 -19.93 6.18
CA GLY A 41 7.51 -19.14 6.67
C GLY A 41 8.33 -18.44 5.57
N ALA A 42 7.79 -18.34 4.35
CA ALA A 42 8.41 -17.58 3.28
C ALA A 42 8.38 -16.08 3.59
N SER A 43 9.47 -15.39 3.25
CA SER A 43 9.57 -13.94 3.38
C SER A 43 9.12 -13.25 2.10
N VAL A 44 8.10 -12.41 2.20
CA VAL A 44 7.57 -11.60 1.10
C VAL A 44 7.89 -10.14 1.38
N LEU A 45 8.64 -9.47 0.49
CA LEU A 45 9.07 -8.09 0.65
C LEU A 45 8.66 -7.25 -0.56
N VAL A 46 8.06 -6.08 -0.32
CA VAL A 46 7.78 -5.11 -1.38
C VAL A 46 9.08 -4.39 -1.74
N LYS A 47 9.47 -4.51 -3.02
CA LYS A 47 10.72 -3.96 -3.55
C LYS A 47 10.86 -2.46 -3.25
N GLY A 48 12.03 -2.05 -2.79
CA GLY A 48 12.32 -0.64 -2.48
C GLY A 48 11.67 -0.11 -1.21
N THR A 49 11.02 -0.97 -0.42
CA THR A 49 10.41 -0.60 0.87
C THR A 49 10.90 -1.54 1.98
N GLN A 50 10.51 -1.23 3.22
CA GLN A 50 10.69 -2.13 4.37
C GLN A 50 9.39 -2.91 4.70
N ILE A 51 8.41 -2.89 3.79
CA ILE A 51 7.12 -3.54 3.99
C ILE A 51 7.25 -5.00 3.57
N GLY A 52 7.18 -5.90 4.55
CA GLY A 52 7.20 -7.32 4.32
C GLY A 52 6.24 -8.09 5.21
N ALA A 53 6.02 -9.34 4.87
CA ALA A 53 5.19 -10.29 5.61
C ALA A 53 5.83 -11.68 5.54
N ILE A 54 5.52 -12.49 6.55
CA ILE A 54 5.87 -13.91 6.58
C ILE A 54 4.61 -14.73 6.29
N THR A 55 4.71 -15.75 5.45
CA THR A 55 3.57 -16.62 5.13
C THR A 55 3.19 -17.52 6.31
N ASN A 56 1.89 -17.81 6.45
CA ASN A 56 1.36 -18.71 7.46
C ASN A 56 1.47 -20.21 7.03
N VAL A 57 0.81 -21.10 7.76
CA VAL A 57 0.76 -22.56 7.48
C VAL A 57 0.12 -22.90 6.13
N ASP A 58 -0.79 -22.05 5.65
CA ASP A 58 -1.49 -22.21 4.38
C ASP A 58 -0.77 -21.47 3.24
N GLY A 59 0.41 -20.89 3.50
CA GLY A 59 1.18 -20.10 2.54
C GLY A 59 0.64 -18.68 2.33
N ASP A 60 -0.41 -18.27 3.03
CA ASP A 60 -1.03 -16.96 2.88
C ASP A 60 -0.16 -15.84 3.45
N PHE A 61 -0.18 -14.69 2.78
CA PHE A 61 0.39 -13.45 3.28
C PHE A 61 -0.56 -12.27 3.10
N THR A 62 -0.39 -11.25 3.94
CA THR A 62 -1.05 -9.95 3.80
C THR A 62 -0.03 -8.84 3.98
N LEU A 63 0.12 -8.00 2.97
CA LEU A 63 0.91 -6.78 3.00
C LEU A 63 -0.03 -5.59 3.15
N LEU A 64 0.20 -4.81 4.20
CA LEU A 64 -0.51 -3.57 4.45
C LEU A 64 0.36 -2.39 4.01
N ASN A 65 -0.28 -1.29 3.67
CA ASN A 65 0.38 -0.04 3.37
C ASN A 65 1.26 -0.04 2.10
N VAL A 66 0.97 -0.90 1.12
CA VAL A 66 1.76 -1.00 -0.11
C VAL A 66 1.58 0.28 -0.95
N PRO A 67 2.66 1.00 -1.30
CA PRO A 67 2.58 2.18 -2.16
C PRO A 67 2.03 1.81 -3.54
N SER A 68 1.20 2.67 -4.14
CA SER A 68 0.66 2.45 -5.49
C SER A 68 1.71 2.47 -6.61
N SER A 69 2.90 3.00 -6.34
CA SER A 69 4.03 3.12 -7.24
C SER A 69 5.14 2.09 -7.02
N ALA A 70 4.88 1.07 -6.18
CA ALA A 70 5.83 -0.02 -5.91
C ALA A 70 5.94 -1.01 -7.07
#